data_AF-A0AAN8JVC7-F1
#
_entry.id   AF-A0AAN8JVC7-F1
#
_cell.length_a   1.000
_cell.length_b   1.000
_cell.length_c   1.000
_cell.angle_alpha   90.00
_cell.angle_beta   90.00
_cell.angle_gamma   90.00
#
_symmetry.space_group_name_H-M   'P 1'
#
loop_
_entity.id
_entity.type
_entity.pdbx_description
1 polymer ?
#
loop_
_entity_poly.entity_id
_entity_poly.type
_entity_poly.pdbx_seq_one_letter_code
_entity_poly.pdbx_strand_id
1 'polypeptide(L)'
;MSVVVAELVCARDDDEIKTKILSTTMLMSGISTFLVSTFGVRIPIYQGPALTYLIPLLAMSTLKEFNCPNYGVSSDSLSSVNGTVGDAVSLNETRELTYSKIQAISGGLMAAGVIHLLIGFTGLVGVFARYIGPITIVPTITLVGLSIYTVAVKFSEKHWGVAAITTGTGLILALYLNGKKTPLPGYNKKRGFYIKWYPLHTVFAILFSIMAGWTLSAILTVSGSMSDDRNHIHYYARTDSRNDIIFKSPWFYIAYPGQFGMMGFSVAAFISCLVATFMSVIDSIGDYNAAARVCLVPPPPSHAVNRGIFLEGVMSFFAGTTGACHATVSYGGNIGAVGITKVASRRVFQVMAFMYIIFSVVLKISAVFITIPYPVLGGCMILSFGIFIGLILSNLQFIDLNSTRNLAIVGIAILLGLMLPYWAEKNQDVIKTGNAHIDNIFLMLISNGGFVGGFIAFFLDNTVPGTLKDRGLDISEESLDEDLYEEGYEVYEFQNMPRFIKESRIYQFLPIFSKKKNL
;
A
#
# COMPACT_ATOMS: atom_id res chain seq x y z
N MET A 1 -6.06 3.77 1.23
CA MET A 1 -5.22 4.81 0.60
C MET A 1 -6.06 5.88 -0.07
N SER A 2 -6.95 5.56 -1.03
CA SER A 2 -7.72 6.55 -1.81
C SER A 2 -8.51 7.56 -0.97
N VAL A 3 -9.14 7.13 0.14
CA VAL A 3 -9.84 8.04 1.07
C VAL A 3 -8.88 9.00 1.78
N VAL A 4 -7.68 8.53 2.14
CA VAL A 4 -6.66 9.37 2.78
C VAL A 4 -6.06 10.36 1.80
N VAL A 5 -5.79 9.91 0.56
CA VAL A 5 -5.37 10.78 -0.54
C VAL A 5 -6.41 11.87 -0.81
N ALA A 6 -7.71 11.52 -0.80
CA ALA A 6 -8.78 12.49 -1.00
C ALA A 6 -8.74 13.59 0.06
N GLU A 7 -8.44 13.28 1.32
CA GLU A 7 -8.28 14.30 2.35
C GLU A 7 -7.09 15.22 2.09
N LEU A 8 -5.96 14.67 1.64
CA LEU A 8 -4.76 15.45 1.32
C LEU A 8 -4.99 16.46 0.20
N VAL A 9 -5.82 16.10 -0.78
CA VAL A 9 -6.16 16.97 -1.92
C VAL A 9 -7.39 17.83 -1.66
N CYS A 10 -7.86 17.95 -0.42
CA CYS A 10 -9.07 18.71 -0.04
C CYS A 10 -10.40 18.18 -0.62
N ALA A 11 -10.41 16.93 -1.07
CA ALA A 11 -11.61 16.21 -1.51
C ALA A 11 -12.28 15.41 -0.39
N ARG A 12 -12.12 15.82 0.88
CA ARG A 12 -12.68 15.11 2.05
C ARG A 12 -14.20 14.96 1.96
N ASP A 13 -14.87 15.95 1.42
CA ASP A 13 -16.34 16.04 1.33
C ASP A 13 -16.85 15.80 -0.10
N ASP A 14 -15.96 15.51 -1.05
CA ASP A 14 -16.28 15.23 -2.45
C ASP A 14 -16.19 13.71 -2.72
N ASP A 15 -17.32 13.03 -2.54
CA ASP A 15 -17.41 11.58 -2.76
C ASP A 15 -17.30 11.18 -4.23
N GLU A 16 -17.54 12.10 -5.18
CA GLU A 16 -17.34 11.85 -6.61
C GLU A 16 -15.85 11.71 -6.92
N ILE A 17 -15.03 12.63 -6.41
CA ILE A 17 -13.57 12.58 -6.56
C ILE A 17 -13.01 11.35 -5.84
N LYS A 18 -13.45 11.04 -4.61
CA LYS A 18 -13.05 9.80 -3.92
C LYS A 18 -13.35 8.55 -4.76
N THR A 19 -14.53 8.50 -5.38
CA THR A 19 -14.95 7.38 -6.22
C THR A 19 -14.07 7.25 -7.46
N LYS A 20 -13.72 8.37 -8.13
CA LYS A 20 -12.80 8.37 -9.28
C LYS A 20 -11.37 7.96 -8.89
N ILE A 21 -10.85 8.45 -7.77
CA ILE A 21 -9.52 8.07 -7.26
C ILE A 21 -9.50 6.58 -6.89
N LEU A 22 -10.54 6.07 -6.23
CA LEU A 22 -10.67 4.64 -5.89
C LEU A 22 -10.71 3.77 -7.14
N SER A 23 -11.52 4.15 -8.13
CA SER A 23 -11.59 3.48 -9.43
C SER A 23 -10.24 3.45 -10.14
N THR A 24 -9.54 4.59 -10.18
CA THR A 24 -8.19 4.70 -10.76
C THR A 24 -7.20 3.79 -10.03
N THR A 25 -7.28 3.75 -8.69
CA THR A 25 -6.46 2.86 -7.85
C THR A 25 -6.70 1.40 -8.19
N MET A 26 -7.95 0.97 -8.35
CA MET A 26 -8.30 -0.40 -8.73
C MET A 26 -7.80 -0.76 -10.14
N LEU A 27 -7.92 0.16 -11.10
CA LEU A 27 -7.43 -0.04 -12.46
C LEU A 27 -5.91 -0.29 -12.46
N MET A 28 -5.15 0.61 -11.81
CA MET A 28 -3.69 0.50 -11.73
C MET A 28 -3.24 -0.74 -10.99
N SER A 29 -3.91 -1.08 -9.87
CA SER A 29 -3.61 -2.30 -9.09
C SER A 29 -3.88 -3.57 -9.91
N GLY A 30 -4.97 -3.59 -10.68
CA GLY A 30 -5.31 -4.69 -11.57
C GLY A 30 -4.28 -4.88 -12.68
N ILE A 31 -3.99 -3.81 -13.45
CA ILE A 31 -3.00 -3.86 -14.53
C ILE A 31 -1.62 -4.23 -13.98
N SER A 32 -1.19 -3.61 -12.88
CA SER A 32 0.12 -3.89 -12.26
C SER A 32 0.22 -5.32 -11.79
N THR A 33 -0.81 -5.84 -11.09
CA THR A 33 -0.80 -7.23 -10.62
C THR A 33 -0.70 -8.20 -11.80
N PHE A 34 -1.43 -7.96 -12.88
CA PHE A 34 -1.33 -8.78 -14.08
C PHE A 34 0.08 -8.75 -14.68
N LEU A 35 0.67 -7.57 -14.85
CA LEU A 35 1.99 -7.40 -15.44
C LEU A 35 3.09 -8.00 -14.56
N VAL A 36 3.09 -7.73 -13.25
CA VAL A 36 4.13 -8.22 -12.33
C VAL A 36 4.05 -9.74 -12.12
N SER A 37 2.84 -10.29 -12.04
CA SER A 37 2.66 -11.75 -11.91
C SER A 37 3.00 -12.52 -13.20
N THR A 38 2.87 -11.88 -14.36
CA THR A 38 3.12 -12.51 -15.67
C THR A 38 4.55 -12.29 -16.16
N PHE A 39 5.00 -11.03 -16.12
CA PHE A 39 6.27 -10.57 -16.67
C PHE A 39 7.26 -10.05 -15.61
N GLY A 40 6.80 -9.68 -14.42
CA GLY A 40 7.65 -9.15 -13.34
C GLY A 40 8.46 -10.21 -12.62
N VAL A 41 8.41 -10.19 -11.30
CA VAL A 41 9.05 -11.21 -10.47
C VAL A 41 8.39 -12.60 -10.62
N ARG A 42 7.15 -12.68 -11.14
CA ARG A 42 6.44 -13.94 -11.41
C ARG A 42 6.19 -14.82 -10.18
N ILE A 43 5.90 -14.19 -9.05
CA ILE A 43 5.41 -14.83 -7.82
C ILE A 43 4.01 -14.28 -7.49
N PRO A 44 3.19 -15.02 -6.70
CA PRO A 44 1.80 -14.67 -6.41
C PRO A 44 1.67 -13.48 -5.43
N ILE A 45 2.02 -12.29 -5.91
CA ILE A 45 1.97 -11.04 -5.15
C ILE A 45 0.95 -10.08 -5.77
N TYR A 46 0.07 -9.54 -4.93
CA TYR A 46 -0.82 -8.45 -5.28
C TYR A 46 -0.04 -7.14 -5.33
N GLN A 47 -0.28 -6.37 -6.39
CA GLN A 47 0.27 -5.03 -6.56
C GLN A 47 -0.82 -4.01 -6.25
N GLY A 48 -0.56 -3.13 -5.30
CA GLY A 48 -1.57 -2.23 -4.75
C GLY A 48 -1.00 -0.88 -4.32
N PRO A 49 -1.84 -0.02 -3.70
CA PRO A 49 -1.41 1.28 -3.23
C PRO A 49 -0.35 1.16 -2.14
N ALA A 50 0.82 1.74 -2.37
CA ALA A 50 1.96 1.69 -1.46
C ALA A 50 1.66 2.40 -0.12
N LEU A 51 1.75 1.68 1.01
CA LEU A 51 1.59 2.27 2.33
C LEU A 51 2.78 3.16 2.72
N THR A 52 3.96 2.90 2.16
CA THR A 52 5.16 3.72 2.34
C THR A 52 4.98 5.17 1.85
N TYR A 53 4.01 5.42 0.97
CA TYR A 53 3.66 6.75 0.49
C TYR A 53 2.79 7.54 1.47
N LEU A 54 2.18 6.89 2.46
CA LEU A 54 1.29 7.56 3.40
C LEU A 54 2.01 8.61 4.24
N ILE A 55 3.17 8.29 4.82
CA ILE A 55 3.91 9.22 5.70
C ILE A 55 4.38 10.46 4.93
N PRO A 56 5.07 10.33 3.77
CA PRO A 56 5.53 11.50 3.04
C PRO A 56 4.37 12.37 2.55
N LEU A 57 3.26 11.75 2.13
CA LEU A 57 2.05 12.46 1.73
C LEU A 57 1.40 13.20 2.91
N LEU A 58 1.34 12.60 4.11
CA LEU A 58 0.87 13.29 5.31
C LEU A 58 1.81 14.42 5.72
N ALA A 59 3.13 14.23 5.61
CA ALA A 59 4.11 15.27 5.88
C ALA A 59 3.97 16.45 4.89
N MET A 60 3.59 16.21 3.64
CA MET A 60 3.29 17.30 2.71
C MET A 60 2.11 18.15 3.16
N SER A 61 1.10 17.58 3.82
CA SER A 61 -0.09 18.32 4.27
C SER A 61 0.22 19.43 5.28
N THR A 62 1.37 19.36 5.95
CA THR A 62 1.81 20.40 6.91
C THR A 62 2.41 21.62 6.21
N LEU A 63 2.78 21.50 4.92
CA LEU A 63 3.25 22.63 4.13
C LEU A 63 2.10 23.57 3.80
N LYS A 64 2.36 24.88 3.87
CA LYS A 64 1.38 25.93 3.54
C LYS A 64 0.76 25.76 2.14
N GLU A 65 1.53 25.27 1.17
CA GLU A 65 1.08 25.00 -0.21
C GLU A 65 0.00 23.89 -0.27
N PHE A 66 0.10 22.88 0.60
CA PHE A 66 -0.79 21.72 0.60
C PHE A 66 -1.80 21.72 1.74
N ASN A 67 -1.83 22.77 2.57
CA ASN A 67 -2.83 22.91 3.61
C ASN A 67 -4.23 23.13 3.00
N CYS A 68 -5.25 22.47 3.55
CA CYS A 68 -6.62 22.67 3.12
C CYS A 68 -7.25 23.78 3.97
N PRO A 69 -7.94 24.76 3.36
CA PRO A 69 -8.72 25.73 4.13
C PRO A 69 -9.75 25.01 5.00
N ASN A 70 -9.97 25.49 6.22
CA ASN A 70 -11.04 24.99 7.08
C ASN A 70 -12.38 25.45 6.51
N TYR A 71 -12.94 24.68 5.58
CA TYR A 71 -14.27 24.91 5.05
C TYR A 71 -15.32 24.42 6.06
N GLY A 72 -15.81 25.33 6.90
CA GLY A 72 -17.11 25.12 7.53
C GLY A 72 -18.18 25.27 6.45
N VAL A 73 -18.79 24.17 6.02
CA VAL A 73 -19.95 24.23 5.11
C VAL A 73 -21.16 24.68 5.94
N SER A 74 -21.36 25.98 6.09
CA SER A 74 -22.62 26.54 6.56
C SER A 74 -23.60 26.58 5.38
N SER A 75 -24.32 25.48 5.17
CA SER A 75 -25.47 25.42 4.28
C SER A 75 -26.71 26.01 4.94
N ASP A 76 -26.61 27.26 5.42
CA ASP A 76 -27.75 28.06 5.88
C ASP A 76 -27.35 29.53 5.94
N SER A 77 -27.56 30.26 4.85
CA SER A 77 -27.70 31.72 4.87
C SER A 77 -28.35 32.25 3.59
N LEU A 78 -29.52 31.72 3.23
CA LEU A 78 -30.53 32.57 2.61
C LEU A 78 -31.25 33.30 3.75
N SER A 79 -30.63 34.33 4.33
CA SER A 79 -31.28 35.44 5.03
C SER A 79 -30.25 36.36 5.69
N SER A 80 -30.44 37.65 5.47
CA SER A 80 -30.02 38.78 6.32
C SER A 80 -28.54 39.21 6.41
N VAL A 81 -28.29 40.36 5.77
CA VAL A 81 -27.75 41.61 6.35
C VAL A 81 -26.24 41.90 6.22
N ASN A 82 -25.98 43.08 5.62
CA ASN A 82 -24.89 44.03 5.84
C ASN A 82 -23.86 43.64 6.93
N GLY A 83 -22.68 43.20 6.49
CA GLY A 83 -21.52 43.03 7.35
C GLY A 83 -20.43 42.27 6.61
N THR A 84 -19.21 42.78 6.66
CA THR A 84 -17.97 42.31 5.99
C THR A 84 -17.92 40.82 5.66
N VAL A 85 -17.81 40.56 4.36
CA VAL A 85 -17.73 39.25 3.68
C VAL A 85 -16.67 38.35 4.31
N GLY A 86 -17.09 37.33 5.05
CA GLY A 86 -16.31 36.11 5.26
C GLY A 86 -16.64 35.17 4.11
N ASP A 87 -15.65 34.90 3.25
CA ASP A 87 -15.84 34.24 1.95
C ASP A 87 -16.50 32.85 2.06
N ALA A 88 -17.77 32.77 1.68
CA ALA A 88 -18.40 31.51 1.30
C ALA A 88 -17.78 31.06 -0.04
N VAL A 89 -16.67 30.32 0.05
CA VAL A 89 -15.95 29.80 -1.12
C VAL A 89 -16.87 28.89 -1.94
N SER A 90 -16.92 29.13 -3.25
CA SER A 90 -17.79 28.40 -4.17
C SER A 90 -17.33 26.95 -4.37
N LEU A 91 -18.28 26.02 -4.59
CA LEU A 91 -18.00 24.59 -4.77
C LEU A 91 -17.07 24.31 -5.98
N ASN A 92 -17.07 25.20 -6.98
CA ASN A 92 -16.16 25.15 -8.12
C ASN A 92 -14.72 25.49 -7.71
N GLU A 93 -14.53 26.49 -6.85
CA GLU A 93 -13.22 26.93 -6.37
C GLU A 93 -12.55 25.85 -5.49
N THR A 94 -13.34 25.11 -4.70
CA THR A 94 -12.85 23.94 -3.95
C THR A 94 -12.41 22.80 -4.88
N ARG A 95 -13.12 22.58 -5.99
CA ARG A 95 -12.76 21.54 -6.98
C ARG A 95 -11.53 21.92 -7.79
N GLU A 96 -11.35 23.20 -8.14
CA GLU A 96 -10.14 23.70 -8.79
C GLU A 96 -8.91 23.54 -7.89
N LEU A 97 -9.02 23.89 -6.60
CA LEU A 97 -7.96 23.65 -5.62
C LEU A 97 -7.63 22.16 -5.51
N THR A 98 -8.66 21.31 -5.48
CA THR A 98 -8.50 19.86 -5.41
C THR A 98 -7.75 19.32 -6.63
N TYR A 99 -8.13 19.75 -7.83
CA TYR A 99 -7.47 19.33 -9.07
C TYR A 99 -6.03 19.83 -9.12
N SER A 100 -5.76 21.07 -8.72
CA SER A 100 -4.39 21.61 -8.62
C SER A 100 -3.50 20.75 -7.72
N LYS A 101 -3.99 20.33 -6.54
CA LYS A 101 -3.25 19.44 -5.63
C LYS A 101 -3.03 18.04 -6.21
N ILE A 102 -4.06 17.46 -6.84
CA ILE A 102 -3.93 16.18 -7.54
C ILE A 102 -2.87 16.27 -8.64
N GLN A 103 -2.92 17.33 -9.46
CA GLN A 103 -1.98 17.57 -10.55
C GLN A 103 -0.53 17.66 -10.03
N ALA A 104 -0.29 18.42 -8.94
CA ALA A 104 1.02 18.59 -8.34
C ALA A 104 1.59 17.26 -7.79
N ILE A 105 0.78 16.48 -7.07
CA ILE A 105 1.18 15.17 -6.56
C ILE A 105 1.43 14.20 -7.71
N SER A 106 0.59 14.24 -8.74
CA SER A 106 0.68 13.38 -9.92
C SER A 106 1.98 13.59 -10.69
N GLY A 107 2.38 14.84 -10.95
CA GLY A 107 3.65 15.11 -11.63
C GLY A 107 4.87 14.76 -10.77
N GLY A 108 4.80 14.97 -9.46
CA GLY A 108 5.83 14.50 -8.53
C GLY A 108 5.99 12.98 -8.55
N LEU A 109 4.87 12.25 -8.52
CA LEU A 109 4.83 10.79 -8.61
C LEU A 109 5.32 10.28 -9.98
N MET A 110 5.00 10.97 -11.08
CA MET A 110 5.52 10.60 -12.41
C MET A 110 7.03 10.70 -12.46
N ALA A 111 7.61 11.81 -12.00
CA ALA A 111 9.06 11.99 -11.96
C ALA A 111 9.74 10.96 -11.04
N ALA A 112 9.15 10.68 -9.87
CA ALA A 112 9.62 9.62 -8.98
C ALA A 112 9.49 8.23 -9.63
N GLY A 113 8.42 7.97 -10.37
CA GLY A 113 8.18 6.74 -11.12
C GLY A 113 9.20 6.51 -12.25
N VAL A 114 9.66 7.58 -12.92
CA VAL A 114 10.78 7.50 -13.88
C VAL A 114 12.07 7.08 -13.16
N ILE A 115 12.34 7.61 -11.98
CA ILE A 115 13.51 7.16 -11.21
C ILE A 115 13.33 5.69 -10.79
N HIS A 116 12.13 5.33 -10.33
CA HIS A 116 11.79 3.96 -9.93
C HIS A 116 12.04 2.95 -11.05
N LEU A 117 11.52 3.21 -12.26
CA LEU A 117 11.72 2.32 -13.40
C LEU A 117 13.18 2.27 -13.83
N LEU A 118 13.93 3.38 -13.75
CA LEU A 118 15.36 3.41 -14.08
C LEU A 118 16.19 2.57 -13.09
N ILE A 119 15.86 2.60 -11.80
CA ILE A 119 16.54 1.77 -10.78
C ILE A 119 16.36 0.28 -11.11
N GLY A 120 15.14 -0.15 -11.46
CA GLY A 120 14.88 -1.53 -11.90
C GLY A 120 15.56 -1.87 -13.22
N PHE A 121 15.51 -0.96 -14.20
CA PHE A 121 16.04 -1.15 -15.55
C PHE A 121 17.57 -1.24 -15.61
N THR A 122 18.27 -0.43 -14.82
CA THR A 122 19.73 -0.41 -14.74
C THR A 122 20.31 -1.59 -13.96
N GLY A 123 19.47 -2.33 -13.24
CA GLY A 123 19.89 -3.47 -12.43
C GLY A 123 20.57 -3.10 -11.11
N LEU A 124 20.51 -1.82 -10.72
CA LEU A 124 21.04 -1.32 -9.46
C LEU A 124 20.44 -2.04 -8.26
N VAL A 125 19.15 -2.43 -8.33
CA VAL A 125 18.48 -3.17 -7.25
C VAL A 125 19.21 -4.47 -6.93
N GLY A 126 19.61 -5.23 -7.96
CA GLY A 126 20.36 -6.47 -7.78
C GLY A 126 21.71 -6.29 -7.06
N VAL A 127 22.33 -5.12 -7.20
CA VAL A 127 23.56 -4.76 -6.47
C VAL A 127 23.22 -4.39 -5.02
N PHE A 128 22.22 -3.52 -4.81
CA PHE A 128 21.80 -3.08 -3.48
C PHE A 128 21.21 -4.21 -2.63
N ALA A 129 20.50 -5.16 -3.24
CA ALA A 129 19.90 -6.30 -2.56
C ALA A 129 20.94 -7.19 -1.83
N ARG A 130 22.22 -7.12 -2.21
CA ARG A 130 23.31 -7.82 -1.49
C ARG A 130 23.67 -7.16 -0.15
N TYR A 131 23.33 -5.88 0.01
CA TYR A 131 23.62 -5.08 1.21
C TYR A 131 22.37 -4.81 2.05
N ILE A 132 21.19 -5.16 1.54
CA ILE A 132 19.89 -4.98 2.20
C ILE A 132 19.40 -6.34 2.68
N GLY A 133 19.67 -6.64 3.96
CA GLY A 133 19.18 -7.86 4.61
C GLY A 133 17.96 -7.62 5.51
N PRO A 134 17.47 -8.69 6.17
CA PRO A 134 16.40 -8.58 7.17
C PRO A 134 16.68 -7.57 8.29
N ILE A 135 17.95 -7.39 8.69
CA ILE A 135 18.38 -6.38 9.69
C ILE A 135 18.00 -4.95 9.26
N THR A 136 18.02 -4.66 7.96
CA THR A 136 17.63 -3.36 7.40
C THR A 136 16.13 -3.30 7.15
N ILE A 137 15.56 -4.34 6.55
CA ILE A 137 14.15 -4.37 6.14
C ILE A 137 13.23 -4.28 7.36
N VAL A 138 13.48 -5.04 8.43
CA VAL A 138 12.55 -5.12 9.57
C VAL A 138 12.38 -3.77 10.28
N PRO A 139 13.44 -3.05 10.72
CA PRO A 139 13.28 -1.73 11.32
C PRO A 139 12.57 -0.73 10.39
N THR A 140 12.97 -0.69 9.11
CA THR A 140 12.40 0.21 8.10
C THR A 140 10.88 0.05 8.02
N ILE A 141 10.41 -1.17 7.72
CA ILE A 141 9.00 -1.42 7.42
C ILE A 141 8.17 -1.47 8.72
N THR A 142 8.76 -1.88 9.85
CA THR A 142 8.08 -1.81 11.16
C THR A 142 7.73 -0.37 11.51
N LEU A 143 8.66 0.57 11.31
CA LEU A 143 8.41 2.00 11.57
C LEU A 143 7.36 2.58 10.62
N VAL A 144 7.39 2.17 9.34
CA VAL A 144 6.32 2.50 8.40
C VAL A 144 4.98 1.96 8.90
N GLY A 145 4.89 0.69 9.26
CA GLY A 145 3.68 0.04 9.76
C GLY A 145 3.15 0.69 11.04
N LEU A 146 4.04 1.04 11.98
CA LEU A 146 3.68 1.73 13.21
C LEU A 146 3.04 3.09 12.91
N SER A 147 3.62 3.91 12.02
CA SER A 147 3.10 5.26 11.71
C SER A 147 1.61 5.29 11.25
N ILE A 148 1.09 4.17 10.74
CA ILE A 148 -0.28 4.04 10.22
C ILE A 148 -1.32 4.08 11.37
N TYR A 149 -0.91 3.93 12.63
CA TYR A 149 -1.82 4.00 13.78
C TYR A 149 -2.67 5.29 13.76
N THR A 150 -2.09 6.40 13.31
CA THR A 150 -2.76 7.72 13.25
C THR A 150 -4.00 7.67 12.35
N VAL A 151 -3.88 7.02 11.19
CA VAL A 151 -4.97 6.82 10.24
C VAL A 151 -6.00 5.85 10.78
N ALA A 152 -5.57 4.74 11.38
CA ALA A 152 -6.49 3.77 11.98
C ALA A 152 -7.34 4.42 13.09
N VAL A 153 -6.74 5.25 13.94
CA VAL A 153 -7.44 6.04 14.98
C VAL A 153 -8.43 7.00 14.34
N LYS A 154 -8.03 7.78 13.34
CA LYS A 154 -8.89 8.77 12.65
C LYS A 154 -10.18 8.18 12.06
N PHE A 155 -10.12 6.94 11.58
CA PHE A 155 -11.31 6.23 11.10
C PHE A 155 -12.11 5.61 12.25
N SER A 156 -11.43 5.05 13.25
CA SER A 156 -12.06 4.36 14.38
C SER A 156 -12.76 5.30 15.35
N GLU A 157 -12.23 6.52 15.55
CA GLU A 157 -12.79 7.53 16.45
C GLU A 157 -14.20 7.98 16.05
N LYS A 158 -14.61 7.77 14.79
CA LYS A 158 -15.97 8.07 14.34
C LYS A 158 -17.00 7.24 15.08
N HIS A 159 -16.67 5.99 15.45
CA HIS A 159 -17.44 5.19 16.40
C HIS A 159 -16.64 3.95 16.84
N TRP A 160 -16.01 4.01 18.02
CA TRP A 160 -15.17 2.92 18.54
C TRP A 160 -15.92 1.58 18.68
N GLY A 161 -17.21 1.58 19.05
CA GLY A 161 -18.00 0.33 19.15
C GLY A 161 -18.13 -0.44 17.83
N VAL A 162 -18.33 0.25 16.71
CA VAL A 162 -18.41 -0.37 15.37
C VAL A 162 -17.03 -0.87 14.94
N ALA A 163 -15.98 -0.08 15.18
CA ALA A 163 -14.61 -0.50 14.92
C ALA A 163 -14.24 -1.75 15.74
N ALA A 164 -14.58 -1.77 17.04
CA ALA A 164 -14.31 -2.88 17.94
C ALA A 164 -15.02 -4.17 17.52
N ILE A 165 -16.29 -4.11 17.10
CA ILE A 165 -17.02 -5.29 16.60
C ILE A 165 -16.45 -5.79 15.27
N THR A 166 -16.06 -4.87 14.38
CA THR A 166 -15.40 -5.21 13.11
C THR A 166 -14.08 -5.97 13.37
N THR A 167 -13.21 -5.42 14.22
CA THR A 167 -11.93 -6.03 14.60
C THR A 167 -12.13 -7.34 15.36
N GLY A 168 -13.01 -7.34 16.37
CA GLY A 168 -13.29 -8.49 17.23
C GLY A 168 -13.81 -9.68 16.44
N THR A 169 -14.73 -9.45 15.49
CA THR A 169 -15.19 -10.49 14.56
C THR A 169 -14.02 -11.07 13.79
N GLY A 170 -13.13 -10.23 13.29
CA GLY A 170 -11.98 -10.66 12.49
C GLY A 170 -10.98 -11.47 13.30
N LEU A 171 -10.70 -11.06 14.54
CA LEU A 171 -9.84 -11.80 15.47
C LEU A 171 -10.45 -13.17 15.83
N ILE A 172 -11.76 -13.24 16.08
CA ILE A 172 -12.45 -14.50 16.34
C ILE A 172 -12.32 -15.44 15.14
N LEU A 173 -12.62 -14.94 13.94
CA LEU A 173 -12.59 -15.75 12.72
C LEU A 173 -11.15 -16.15 12.33
N ALA A 174 -10.18 -15.26 12.45
CA ALA A 174 -8.80 -15.49 12.02
C ALA A 174 -7.95 -16.27 13.04
N LEU A 175 -8.14 -16.02 14.35
CA LEU A 175 -7.31 -16.61 15.41
C LEU A 175 -8.03 -17.76 16.14
N TYR A 176 -9.21 -17.50 16.72
CA TYR A 176 -9.89 -18.48 17.59
C TYR A 176 -10.51 -19.64 16.83
N LEU A 177 -10.98 -19.39 15.60
CA LEU A 177 -11.48 -20.45 14.71
C LEU A 177 -10.39 -21.00 13.79
N ASN A 178 -9.13 -20.60 13.96
CA ASN A 178 -8.04 -21.16 13.19
C ASN A 178 -7.93 -22.67 13.41
N GLY A 179 -7.72 -23.44 12.34
CA GLY A 179 -7.69 -24.90 12.37
C GLY A 179 -9.05 -25.61 12.36
N LYS A 180 -10.15 -24.92 12.67
CA LYS A 180 -11.50 -25.46 12.41
C LYS A 180 -11.80 -25.35 10.92
N LYS A 181 -12.50 -26.33 10.34
CA LYS A 181 -13.00 -26.26 8.97
C LYS A 181 -14.49 -25.97 9.01
N THR A 182 -14.99 -25.14 8.10
CA THR A 182 -16.43 -24.92 7.95
C THR A 182 -16.99 -25.89 6.90
N PRO A 183 -18.18 -26.47 7.15
CA PRO A 183 -18.85 -27.30 6.16
C PRO A 183 -19.43 -26.40 5.06
N LEU A 184 -18.99 -26.61 3.81
CA LEU A 184 -19.52 -25.90 2.65
C LEU A 184 -20.30 -26.86 1.76
N PRO A 185 -21.52 -26.50 1.34
CA PRO A 185 -22.24 -27.26 0.34
C PRO A 185 -21.53 -27.08 -1.01
N GLY A 186 -21.09 -28.20 -1.61
CA GLY A 186 -20.55 -28.26 -2.96
C GLY A 186 -21.45 -29.09 -3.86
N TYR A 187 -21.54 -28.72 -5.13
CA TYR A 187 -22.25 -29.51 -6.13
C TYR A 187 -21.27 -29.94 -7.22
N ASN A 188 -21.25 -31.24 -7.52
CA ASN A 188 -20.50 -31.77 -8.65
C ASN A 188 -21.42 -32.65 -9.49
N LYS A 189 -21.43 -32.46 -10.81
CA LYS A 189 -22.23 -33.25 -11.76
C LYS A 189 -22.05 -34.77 -11.58
N LYS A 190 -20.89 -35.22 -11.09
CA LYS A 190 -20.60 -36.65 -10.84
C LYS A 190 -20.99 -37.16 -9.45
N ARG A 191 -21.05 -36.30 -8.43
CA ARG A 191 -21.24 -36.69 -7.01
C ARG A 191 -22.51 -36.13 -6.36
N GLY A 192 -23.27 -35.30 -7.07
CA GLY A 192 -24.41 -34.58 -6.50
C GLY A 192 -23.97 -33.51 -5.50
N PHE A 193 -24.83 -33.24 -4.51
CA PHE A 193 -24.51 -32.39 -3.36
C PHE A 193 -23.59 -33.13 -2.39
N TYR A 194 -22.44 -32.54 -2.07
CA TYR A 194 -21.50 -33.06 -1.08
C TYR A 194 -21.00 -31.92 -0.19
N ILE A 195 -20.64 -32.24 1.06
CA ILE A 195 -20.11 -31.26 2.00
C ILE A 195 -18.58 -31.25 1.88
N LYS A 196 -18.01 -30.10 1.53
CA LYS A 196 -16.56 -29.85 1.53
C LYS A 196 -16.16 -29.11 2.80
N TRP A 197 -15.23 -29.68 3.55
CA TRP A 197 -14.66 -29.03 4.72
C TRP A 197 -13.51 -28.11 4.31
N TYR A 198 -13.71 -26.80 4.42
CA TYR A 198 -12.72 -25.79 4.02
C TYR A 198 -12.72 -24.64 5.04
N PRO A 199 -11.58 -24.04 5.41
CA PRO A 199 -11.53 -22.99 6.43
C PRO A 199 -11.96 -21.63 5.83
N LEU A 200 -13.22 -21.51 5.38
CA LEU A 200 -13.67 -20.31 4.66
C LEU A 200 -13.64 -19.06 5.55
N HIS A 201 -13.93 -19.22 6.85
CA HIS A 201 -13.93 -18.13 7.82
C HIS A 201 -12.56 -17.51 8.06
N THR A 202 -11.47 -18.28 8.03
CA THR A 202 -10.12 -17.70 8.20
C THR A 202 -9.69 -16.95 6.95
N VAL A 203 -10.00 -17.49 5.76
CA VAL A 203 -9.64 -16.90 4.47
C VAL A 203 -10.41 -15.61 4.20
N PHE A 204 -11.69 -15.56 4.54
CA PHE A 204 -12.56 -14.40 4.35
C PHE A 204 -12.82 -13.61 5.64
N ALA A 205 -11.95 -13.74 6.66
CA ALA A 205 -12.13 -13.10 7.96
C ALA A 205 -12.36 -11.59 7.84
N ILE A 206 -11.55 -10.90 7.02
CA ILE A 206 -11.69 -9.45 6.78
C ILE A 206 -13.03 -9.12 6.11
N LEU A 207 -13.47 -9.91 5.14
CA LEU A 207 -14.75 -9.68 4.45
C LEU A 207 -15.93 -9.83 5.41
N PHE A 208 -15.94 -10.89 6.22
CA PHE A 208 -16.97 -11.11 7.24
C PHE A 208 -16.94 -10.04 8.34
N SER A 209 -15.75 -9.57 8.73
CA SER A 209 -15.60 -8.42 9.61
C SER A 209 -16.27 -7.17 9.06
N ILE A 210 -16.04 -6.83 7.78
CA ILE A 210 -16.68 -5.69 7.11
C ILE A 210 -18.20 -5.86 7.18
N MET A 211 -18.72 -7.04 6.84
CA MET A 211 -20.17 -7.29 6.87
C MET A 211 -20.75 -7.12 8.28
N ALA A 212 -20.08 -7.64 9.32
CA ALA A 212 -20.54 -7.51 10.70
C ALA A 212 -20.55 -6.05 11.18
N GLY A 213 -19.47 -5.32 10.93
CA GLY A 213 -19.37 -3.89 11.26
C GLY A 213 -20.38 -3.04 10.51
N TRP A 214 -20.55 -3.31 9.22
CA TRP A 214 -21.50 -2.59 8.37
C TRP A 214 -22.95 -2.87 8.79
N THR A 215 -23.27 -4.12 9.15
CA THR A 215 -24.59 -4.49 9.69
C THR A 215 -24.88 -3.75 10.99
N LEU A 216 -23.93 -3.69 11.91
CA LEU A 216 -24.11 -2.94 13.16
C LEU A 216 -24.30 -1.44 12.89
N SER A 217 -23.50 -0.86 12.01
CA SER A 217 -23.66 0.53 11.59
C SER A 217 -25.05 0.78 11.00
N ALA A 218 -25.58 -0.16 10.19
CA ALA A 218 -26.93 -0.07 9.66
C ALA A 218 -27.99 -0.10 10.78
N ILE A 219 -27.86 -1.01 11.75
CA ILE A 219 -28.77 -1.10 12.90
C ILE A 219 -28.77 0.21 13.69
N LEU A 220 -27.59 0.77 13.98
CA LEU A 220 -27.45 2.03 14.73
C LEU A 220 -27.94 3.25 13.96
N THR A 221 -27.87 3.21 12.63
CA THR A 221 -28.44 4.23 11.74
C THR A 221 -29.97 4.19 11.83
N VAL A 222 -30.57 3.00 11.65
CA VAL A 222 -32.03 2.81 11.68
C VAL A 222 -32.62 3.06 13.07
N SER A 223 -31.88 2.76 14.14
CA SER A 223 -32.34 3.00 15.51
C SER A 223 -32.30 4.47 15.94
N GLY A 224 -31.81 5.38 15.09
CA GLY A 224 -31.67 6.80 15.41
C GLY A 224 -30.58 7.08 16.45
N SER A 225 -29.66 6.13 16.70
CA SER A 225 -28.60 6.28 17.70
C SER A 225 -27.47 7.22 17.27
N MET A 226 -27.40 7.58 15.98
CA MET A 226 -26.36 8.42 15.41
C MET A 226 -26.97 9.73 14.90
N SER A 227 -26.35 10.88 15.20
CA SER A 227 -26.84 12.18 14.73
C SER A 227 -26.83 12.29 13.20
N ASP A 228 -27.86 12.93 12.64
CA ASP A 228 -27.95 13.28 11.21
C ASP A 228 -27.09 14.51 10.86
N ASP A 229 -26.62 15.26 11.86
CA ASP A 229 -25.81 16.47 11.63
C ASP A 229 -24.44 16.12 11.04
N ARG A 230 -24.13 16.71 9.88
CA ARG A 230 -22.87 16.50 9.14
C ARG A 230 -21.63 16.88 9.96
N ASN A 231 -21.77 17.82 10.89
CA ASN A 231 -20.67 18.28 11.73
C ASN A 231 -20.44 17.36 12.94
N HIS A 232 -21.37 16.44 13.22
CA HIS A 232 -21.23 15.50 14.31
C HIS A 232 -20.19 14.41 14.00
N ILE A 233 -19.38 14.04 14.99
CA ILE A 233 -18.32 13.02 14.85
C ILE A 233 -18.85 11.67 14.33
N HIS A 234 -20.08 11.33 14.68
CA HIS A 234 -20.75 10.07 14.31
C HIS A 234 -21.40 10.08 12.92
N TYR A 235 -21.45 11.21 12.21
CA TYR A 235 -22.09 11.29 10.89
C TYR A 235 -21.52 10.26 9.90
N TYR A 236 -20.18 10.18 9.84
CA TYR A 236 -19.45 9.26 8.97
C TYR A 236 -19.50 7.78 9.42
N ALA A 237 -20.08 7.51 10.59
CA ALA A 237 -20.36 6.16 11.07
C ALA A 237 -21.68 5.60 10.56
N ARG A 238 -22.53 6.43 9.93
CA ARG A 238 -23.82 6.03 9.39
C ARG A 238 -23.71 5.41 8.00
N THR A 239 -24.62 4.49 7.71
CA THR A 239 -24.68 3.81 6.41
C THR A 239 -25.33 4.63 5.30
N ASP A 240 -26.19 5.58 5.66
CA ASP A 240 -26.93 6.43 4.71
C ASP A 240 -26.20 7.74 4.35
N SER A 241 -25.13 8.07 5.08
CA SER A 241 -24.38 9.32 4.94
C SER A 241 -23.84 9.63 3.53
N ARG A 242 -23.68 8.61 2.67
CA ARG A 242 -23.09 8.72 1.32
C ARG A 242 -23.83 7.88 0.26
N ASN A 243 -25.09 7.50 0.49
CA ASN A 243 -25.80 6.60 -0.44
C ASN A 243 -26.15 7.26 -1.78
N ASP A 244 -26.23 8.58 -1.83
CA ASP A 244 -26.54 9.37 -3.02
C ASP A 244 -25.49 9.18 -4.13
N ILE A 245 -24.23 8.90 -3.77
CA ILE A 245 -23.14 8.70 -4.74
C ILE A 245 -23.38 7.47 -5.64
N ILE A 246 -24.09 6.45 -5.16
CA ILE A 246 -24.39 5.24 -5.93
C ILE A 246 -25.30 5.59 -7.11
N PHE A 247 -26.26 6.48 -6.90
CA PHE A 247 -27.20 6.91 -7.93
C PHE A 247 -26.61 7.95 -8.86
N LYS A 248 -25.83 8.90 -8.33
CA LYS A 248 -25.16 9.96 -9.11
C LYS A 248 -24.03 9.43 -9.99
N SER A 249 -23.35 8.35 -9.59
CA SER A 249 -22.20 7.82 -10.35
C SER A 249 -22.64 7.16 -11.66
N PRO A 250 -21.95 7.44 -12.78
CA PRO A 250 -22.18 6.73 -14.04
C PRO A 250 -21.92 5.23 -13.90
N TRP A 251 -22.50 4.44 -14.80
CA TRP A 251 -22.28 2.98 -14.82
C TRP A 251 -20.85 2.62 -15.22
N PHE A 252 -20.37 3.26 -16.29
CA PHE A 252 -19.07 2.97 -16.87
C PHE A 252 -18.16 4.19 -16.78
N TYR A 253 -16.92 3.96 -16.36
CA TYR A 253 -15.89 4.98 -16.24
C TYR A 253 -14.53 4.34 -16.45
N ILE A 254 -13.69 4.92 -17.30
CA ILE A 254 -12.32 4.46 -17.51
C ILE A 254 -11.40 5.61 -17.14
N ALA A 255 -10.54 5.38 -16.16
CA ALA A 255 -9.50 6.33 -15.78
C ALA A 255 -8.53 6.52 -16.94
N TYR A 256 -8.29 7.76 -17.33
CA TYR A 256 -7.39 8.12 -18.42
C TYR A 256 -6.31 9.10 -17.94
N PRO A 257 -5.14 9.13 -18.60
CA PRO A 257 -4.09 10.09 -18.27
C PRO A 257 -4.59 11.54 -18.33
N GLY A 258 -4.32 12.32 -17.28
CA GLY A 258 -4.76 13.72 -17.21
C GLY A 258 -6.24 13.94 -16.90
N GLN A 259 -6.95 12.94 -16.34
CA GLN A 259 -8.39 13.06 -15.99
C GLN A 259 -8.73 14.22 -15.02
N PHE A 260 -7.74 14.73 -14.28
CA PHE A 260 -7.88 15.85 -13.35
C PHE A 260 -7.25 17.14 -13.89
N GLY A 261 -6.93 17.21 -15.18
CA GLY A 261 -6.28 18.34 -15.85
C GLY A 261 -4.80 18.09 -16.18
N MET A 262 -4.13 19.12 -16.69
CA MET A 262 -2.73 19.04 -17.10
C MET A 262 -1.83 18.82 -15.88
N MET A 263 -0.85 17.93 -16.01
CA MET A 263 0.02 17.53 -14.90
C MET A 263 0.86 18.73 -14.42
N GLY A 264 0.77 19.03 -13.13
CA GLY A 264 1.57 20.05 -12.46
C GLY A 264 2.81 19.43 -11.81
N PHE A 265 3.84 20.22 -11.57
CA PHE A 265 5.06 19.76 -10.90
C PHE A 265 5.32 20.58 -9.64
N SER A 266 5.36 19.92 -8.48
CA SER A 266 5.79 20.51 -7.21
C SER A 266 7.04 19.78 -6.72
N VAL A 267 8.06 20.54 -6.35
CA VAL A 267 9.34 20.00 -5.84
C VAL A 267 9.10 19.23 -4.54
N ALA A 268 8.24 19.76 -3.66
CA ALA A 268 7.86 19.07 -2.43
C ALA A 268 7.23 17.71 -2.73
N ALA A 269 6.25 17.67 -3.65
CA ALA A 269 5.60 16.43 -4.06
C ALA A 269 6.58 15.42 -4.67
N PHE A 270 7.50 15.88 -5.51
CA PHE A 270 8.53 15.04 -6.11
C PHE A 270 9.43 14.41 -5.05
N ILE A 271 9.98 15.21 -4.12
CA ILE A 271 10.87 14.69 -3.07
C ILE A 271 10.12 13.71 -2.16
N SER A 272 8.89 14.03 -1.74
CA SER A 272 8.08 13.13 -0.92
C SER A 272 7.80 11.80 -1.62
N CYS A 273 7.44 11.84 -2.91
CA CYS A 273 7.24 10.62 -3.70
C CYS A 273 8.55 9.86 -3.94
N LEU A 274 9.68 10.56 -4.10
CA LEU A 274 10.99 9.93 -4.30
C LEU A 274 11.45 9.18 -3.05
N VAL A 275 11.32 9.78 -1.87
CA VAL A 275 11.63 9.11 -0.60
C VAL A 275 10.73 7.90 -0.41
N ALA A 276 9.43 8.04 -0.67
CA ALA A 276 8.48 6.94 -0.61
C ALA A 276 8.82 5.81 -1.60
N THR A 277 9.30 6.16 -2.80
CA THR A 277 9.77 5.21 -3.82
C THR A 277 10.93 4.37 -3.31
N PHE A 278 11.96 4.99 -2.73
CA PHE A 278 13.09 4.26 -2.18
C PHE A 278 12.65 3.30 -1.06
N MET A 279 11.75 3.76 -0.20
CA MET A 279 11.18 2.90 0.85
C MET A 279 10.36 1.75 0.26
N SER A 280 9.55 1.99 -0.79
CA SER A 280 8.80 0.91 -1.44
C SER A 280 9.70 -0.10 -2.14
N VAL A 281 10.87 0.29 -2.65
CA VAL A 281 11.83 -0.67 -3.23
C VAL A 281 12.35 -1.62 -2.14
N ILE A 282 12.70 -1.10 -0.96
CA ILE A 282 13.13 -1.92 0.19
C ILE A 282 12.00 -2.86 0.63
N ASP A 283 10.78 -2.34 0.74
CA ASP A 283 9.58 -3.12 1.09
C ASP A 283 9.36 -4.25 0.08
N SER A 284 9.47 -3.94 -1.21
CA SER A 284 9.24 -4.90 -2.30
C SER A 284 10.28 -6.02 -2.34
N ILE A 285 11.54 -5.73 -2.04
CA ILE A 285 12.57 -6.78 -1.85
C ILE A 285 12.19 -7.71 -0.68
N GLY A 286 11.71 -7.13 0.42
CA GLY A 286 11.22 -7.90 1.57
C GLY A 286 10.03 -8.80 1.22
N ASP A 287 9.04 -8.23 0.53
CA ASP A 287 7.84 -8.93 0.07
C ASP A 287 8.16 -10.05 -0.91
N TYR A 288 9.07 -9.83 -1.87
CA TYR A 288 9.44 -10.87 -2.82
C TYR A 288 10.08 -12.08 -2.14
N ASN A 289 10.97 -11.82 -1.19
CA ASN A 289 11.63 -12.87 -0.40
C ASN A 289 10.63 -13.58 0.53
N ALA A 290 9.73 -12.85 1.19
CA ALA A 290 8.71 -13.42 2.05
C ALA A 290 7.71 -14.29 1.26
N ALA A 291 7.27 -13.82 0.09
CA ALA A 291 6.40 -14.57 -0.79
C ALA A 291 7.08 -15.83 -1.34
N ALA A 292 8.34 -15.74 -1.76
CA ALA A 292 9.10 -16.90 -2.22
C ALA A 292 9.16 -18.00 -1.14
N ARG A 293 9.46 -17.63 0.10
CA ARG A 293 9.46 -18.56 1.25
C ARG A 293 8.08 -19.19 1.49
N VAL A 294 7.02 -18.39 1.51
CA VAL A 294 5.66 -18.89 1.70
C VAL A 294 5.22 -19.82 0.56
N CYS A 295 5.73 -19.60 -0.64
CA CYS A 295 5.50 -20.44 -1.81
C CYS A 295 6.44 -21.65 -1.90
N LEU A 296 7.40 -21.80 -0.96
CA LEU A 296 8.41 -22.85 -0.96
C LEU A 296 9.27 -22.87 -2.24
N VAL A 297 9.60 -21.70 -2.77
CA VAL A 297 10.45 -21.53 -3.97
C VAL A 297 11.72 -20.75 -3.61
N PRO A 298 12.80 -20.85 -4.40
CA PRO A 298 14.06 -20.21 -4.04
C PRO A 298 13.89 -18.70 -3.99
N PRO A 299 14.76 -17.97 -3.24
CA PRO A 299 14.75 -16.52 -3.27
C PRO A 299 14.91 -16.00 -4.71
N PRO A 300 14.19 -14.94 -5.08
CA PRO A 300 14.22 -14.40 -6.43
C PRO A 300 15.65 -13.96 -6.80
N PRO A 301 16.20 -14.44 -7.93
CA PRO A 301 17.50 -13.99 -8.39
C PRO A 301 17.46 -12.50 -8.78
N SER A 302 18.61 -11.83 -8.80
CA SER A 302 18.72 -10.39 -9.06
C SER A 302 17.98 -9.93 -10.32
N HIS A 303 17.99 -10.73 -11.39
CA HIS A 303 17.31 -10.37 -12.63
C HIS A 303 15.78 -10.34 -12.48
N ALA A 304 15.21 -11.23 -11.66
CA ALA A 304 13.77 -11.27 -11.39
C ALA A 304 13.35 -10.13 -10.47
N VAL A 305 14.19 -9.78 -9.48
CA VAL A 305 13.98 -8.61 -8.61
C VAL A 305 14.02 -7.32 -9.43
N ASN A 306 15.06 -7.11 -10.25
CA ASN A 306 15.18 -5.96 -11.15
C ASN A 306 13.96 -5.81 -12.05
N ARG A 307 13.45 -6.92 -12.58
CA ARG A 307 12.25 -6.96 -13.43
C ARG A 307 10.97 -6.59 -12.68
N GLY A 308 10.81 -7.08 -11.46
CA GLY A 308 9.69 -6.72 -10.59
C GLY A 308 9.66 -5.21 -10.33
N ILE A 309 10.77 -4.66 -9.83
CA ILE A 309 10.92 -3.23 -9.53
C ILE A 309 10.77 -2.35 -10.79
N PHE A 310 11.29 -2.81 -11.93
CA PHE A 310 11.09 -2.10 -13.20
C PHE A 310 9.61 -1.94 -13.53
N LEU A 311 8.82 -3.01 -13.46
CA LEU A 311 7.39 -2.95 -13.75
C LEU A 311 6.61 -2.15 -12.69
N GLU A 312 6.99 -2.24 -11.42
CA GLU A 312 6.42 -1.40 -10.36
C GLU A 312 6.68 0.09 -10.64
N GLY A 313 7.88 0.44 -11.10
CA GLY A 313 8.21 1.80 -11.54
C GLY A 313 7.40 2.26 -12.75
N VAL A 314 7.25 1.41 -13.77
CA VAL A 314 6.41 1.69 -14.95
C VAL A 314 4.96 1.94 -14.52
N MET A 315 4.42 1.08 -13.66
CA MET A 315 3.04 1.22 -13.18
C MET A 315 2.86 2.41 -12.24
N SER A 316 3.88 2.77 -11.46
CA SER A 316 3.88 3.98 -10.63
C SER A 316 3.90 5.24 -11.47
N PHE A 317 4.66 5.27 -12.57
CA PHE A 317 4.59 6.34 -13.56
C PHE A 317 3.18 6.51 -14.11
N PHE A 318 2.54 5.41 -14.57
CA PHE A 318 1.18 5.46 -15.08
C PHE A 318 0.14 5.81 -14.00
N ALA A 319 0.33 5.37 -12.76
CA ALA A 319 -0.49 5.77 -11.62
C ALA A 319 -0.41 7.28 -11.37
N GLY A 320 0.77 7.88 -11.53
CA GLY A 320 0.93 9.34 -11.57
C GLY A 320 0.17 9.96 -12.74
N THR A 321 0.33 9.45 -13.96
CA THR A 321 -0.35 10.04 -15.14
C THR A 321 -1.87 10.03 -15.04
N THR A 322 -2.43 9.00 -14.40
CA THR A 322 -3.89 8.83 -14.26
C THR A 322 -4.45 9.51 -13.01
N GLY A 323 -3.61 10.10 -12.15
CA GLY A 323 -4.08 10.80 -10.95
C GLY A 323 -4.47 9.87 -9.80
N ALA A 324 -3.82 8.71 -9.66
CA ALA A 324 -3.98 7.86 -8.48
C ALA A 324 -3.39 8.50 -7.20
N CYS A 325 -2.40 9.40 -7.37
CA CYS A 325 -1.64 10.09 -6.31
C CYS A 325 -0.88 9.18 -5.32
N HIS A 326 -0.71 7.90 -5.65
CA HIS A 326 0.15 6.96 -4.92
C HIS A 326 0.79 5.98 -5.90
N ALA A 327 1.93 5.42 -5.53
CA ALA A 327 2.58 4.38 -6.33
C ALA A 327 1.86 3.04 -6.20
N THR A 328 1.98 2.23 -7.25
CA THR A 328 1.47 0.85 -7.27
C THR A 328 2.65 -0.11 -7.16
N VAL A 329 2.78 -0.77 -6.01
CA VAL A 329 3.91 -1.63 -5.62
C VAL A 329 3.42 -2.90 -4.93
N SER A 330 4.33 -3.80 -4.55
CA SER A 330 3.97 -5.03 -3.84
C SER A 330 3.23 -4.74 -2.53
N TYR A 331 2.33 -5.65 -2.17
CA TYR A 331 1.54 -5.52 -0.96
C TYR A 331 1.69 -6.77 -0.08
N GLY A 332 2.56 -6.71 0.93
CA GLY A 332 2.85 -7.85 1.82
C GLY A 332 1.66 -8.48 2.54
N GLY A 333 0.53 -7.78 2.66
CA GLY A 333 -0.66 -8.31 3.34
C GLY A 333 -1.26 -9.58 2.67
N ASN A 334 -1.07 -9.76 1.36
CA ASN A 334 -1.57 -10.96 0.67
C ASN A 334 -0.69 -12.20 0.90
N ILE A 335 0.59 -12.01 1.27
CA ILE A 335 1.56 -13.08 1.50
C ILE A 335 1.09 -13.98 2.66
N GLY A 336 0.57 -13.36 3.73
CA GLY A 336 -0.03 -14.09 4.85
C GLY A 336 -1.22 -14.97 4.42
N ALA A 337 -2.07 -14.47 3.52
CA ALA A 337 -3.21 -15.23 3.00
C ALA A 337 -2.77 -16.44 2.15
N VAL A 338 -1.69 -16.33 1.36
CA VAL A 338 -1.10 -17.47 0.64
C VAL A 338 -0.60 -18.53 1.64
N GLY A 339 0.01 -18.10 2.74
CA GLY A 339 0.51 -18.98 3.80
C GLY A 339 -0.59 -19.80 4.49
N ILE A 340 -1.78 -19.22 4.65
CA ILE A 340 -2.96 -19.88 5.25
C ILE A 340 -3.71 -20.74 4.23
N THR A 341 -3.99 -20.20 3.04
CA THR A 341 -4.77 -20.89 2.00
C THR A 341 -4.00 -22.04 1.36
N LYS A 342 -2.67 -21.99 1.40
CA LYS A 342 -1.77 -22.90 0.66
C LYS A 342 -2.02 -22.88 -0.86
N VAL A 343 -2.51 -21.75 -1.38
CA VAL A 343 -2.73 -21.55 -2.81
C VAL A 343 -1.75 -20.50 -3.34
N ALA A 344 -0.60 -20.96 -3.83
CA ALA A 344 0.47 -20.12 -4.39
C ALA A 344 0.36 -19.93 -5.93
N SER A 345 -0.80 -20.16 -6.52
CA SER A 345 -0.95 -20.10 -7.98
C SER A 345 -1.01 -18.66 -8.50
N ARG A 346 -0.11 -18.32 -9.45
CA ARG A 346 -0.11 -17.03 -10.17
C ARG A 346 -1.44 -16.74 -10.88
N ARG A 347 -2.13 -17.78 -11.34
CA ARG A 347 -3.42 -17.64 -12.05
C ARG A 347 -4.50 -17.04 -11.16
N VAL A 348 -4.47 -17.29 -9.86
CA VAL A 348 -5.40 -16.66 -8.90
C VAL A 348 -5.22 -15.15 -8.90
N PHE A 349 -3.98 -14.67 -8.91
CA PHE A 349 -3.65 -13.25 -8.95
C PHE A 349 -3.95 -12.62 -10.32
N GLN A 350 -3.78 -13.35 -11.42
CA GLN A 350 -4.17 -12.90 -12.76
C GLN A 350 -5.70 -12.77 -12.91
N VAL A 351 -6.47 -13.71 -12.35
CA VAL A 351 -7.94 -13.61 -12.33
C VAL A 351 -8.39 -12.44 -11.45
N MET A 352 -7.81 -12.29 -10.26
CA MET A 352 -8.05 -11.15 -9.38
C MET A 352 -7.72 -9.82 -10.08
N ALA A 353 -6.61 -9.75 -10.81
CA ALA A 353 -6.24 -8.58 -11.59
C ALA A 353 -7.32 -8.21 -12.62
N PHE A 354 -7.86 -9.19 -13.34
CA PHE A 354 -8.96 -8.97 -14.28
C PHE A 354 -10.25 -8.51 -13.57
N MET A 355 -10.56 -9.06 -12.40
CA MET A 355 -11.67 -8.59 -11.56
C MET A 355 -11.50 -7.12 -11.16
N TYR A 356 -10.30 -6.71 -10.75
CA TYR A 356 -10.00 -5.32 -10.38
C TYR A 356 -10.15 -4.37 -11.57
N ILE A 357 -9.73 -4.78 -12.76
CA ILE A 357 -9.97 -4.01 -14.00
C ILE A 357 -11.47 -3.85 -14.22
N ILE A 358 -12.27 -4.92 -14.12
CA ILE A 358 -13.74 -4.82 -14.24
C ILE A 358 -14.33 -3.89 -13.17
N PHE A 359 -13.90 -4.02 -11.91
CA PHE A 359 -14.39 -3.18 -10.82
C PHE A 359 -14.06 -1.71 -10.99
N SER A 360 -12.94 -1.40 -11.66
CA SER A 360 -12.62 -0.02 -12.03
C SER A 360 -13.49 0.49 -13.17
N VAL A 361 -13.81 -0.34 -14.17
CA VAL A 361 -14.65 0.08 -15.30
C VAL A 361 -16.09 0.32 -14.86
N VAL A 362 -16.60 -0.48 -13.91
CA VAL A 362 -17.95 -0.34 -13.36
C VAL A 362 -17.92 0.59 -12.15
N LEU A 363 -18.01 1.91 -12.36
CA LEU A 363 -17.81 2.91 -11.32
C LEU A 363 -18.76 2.78 -10.12
N LYS A 364 -19.98 2.26 -10.34
CA LYS A 364 -20.93 1.98 -9.25
C LYS A 364 -20.37 1.02 -8.19
N ILE A 365 -19.46 0.11 -8.57
CA ILE A 365 -18.77 -0.76 -7.61
C ILE A 365 -17.87 0.08 -6.70
N SER A 366 -17.11 1.02 -7.28
CA SER A 366 -16.30 1.97 -6.50
C SER A 366 -17.17 2.85 -5.60
N ALA A 367 -18.33 3.31 -6.10
CA ALA A 367 -19.28 4.11 -5.33
C ALA A 367 -19.79 3.35 -4.08
N VAL A 368 -20.13 2.06 -4.23
CA VAL A 368 -20.53 1.20 -3.11
C VAL A 368 -19.39 1.06 -2.09
N PHE A 369 -18.14 0.90 -2.51
CA PHE A 369 -17.01 0.86 -1.58
C PHE A 369 -16.80 2.17 -0.80
N ILE A 370 -17.10 3.33 -1.38
CA ILE A 370 -17.04 4.63 -0.69
C ILE A 370 -18.15 4.78 0.37
N THR A 371 -19.27 4.06 0.23
CA THR A 371 -20.34 4.05 1.25
C THR A 371 -19.99 3.27 2.51
N ILE A 372 -18.89 2.50 2.52
CA ILE A 372 -18.46 1.78 3.73
C ILE A 372 -18.27 2.80 4.86
N PRO A 373 -18.90 2.59 6.04
CA PRO A 373 -18.76 3.49 7.17
C PRO A 373 -17.31 3.58 7.64
N TYR A 374 -16.86 4.78 7.99
CA TYR A 374 -15.50 5.03 8.44
C TYR A 374 -15.03 4.16 9.62
N PRO A 375 -15.83 3.90 10.69
CA PRO A 375 -15.37 3.04 11.77
C PRO A 375 -15.21 1.57 11.35
N VAL A 376 -15.92 1.11 10.31
CA VAL A 376 -15.71 -0.23 9.74
C VAL A 376 -14.35 -0.30 9.04
N LEU A 377 -14.00 0.73 8.25
CA LEU A 377 -12.67 0.84 7.65
C LEU A 377 -11.58 0.89 8.75
N GLY A 378 -11.80 1.63 9.83
CA GLY A 378 -10.90 1.69 10.99
C GLY A 378 -10.67 0.33 11.63
N GLY A 379 -11.73 -0.44 11.89
CA GLY A 379 -11.62 -1.79 12.43
C GLY A 379 -10.88 -2.76 11.49
N CYS A 380 -11.13 -2.66 10.18
CA CYS A 380 -10.40 -3.44 9.18
C CYS A 380 -8.90 -3.09 9.15
N MET A 381 -8.57 -1.79 9.26
CA MET A 381 -7.19 -1.32 9.32
C MET A 381 -6.45 -1.87 10.54
N ILE A 382 -7.09 -1.90 11.72
CA ILE A 382 -6.49 -2.50 12.93
C ILE A 382 -6.12 -3.97 12.67
N LEU A 383 -7.04 -4.74 12.08
CA LEU A 383 -6.80 -6.15 11.78
C LEU A 383 -5.73 -6.35 10.71
N SER A 384 -5.82 -5.66 9.57
CA SER A 384 -4.89 -5.84 8.45
C SER A 384 -3.48 -5.35 8.77
N PHE A 385 -3.35 -4.19 9.44
CA PHE A 385 -2.04 -3.65 9.80
C PHE A 385 -1.42 -4.42 10.97
N GLY A 386 -2.23 -4.93 11.91
CA GLY A 386 -1.73 -5.82 12.96
C GLY A 386 -1.11 -7.10 12.40
N ILE A 387 -1.80 -7.76 11.46
CA ILE A 387 -1.27 -8.96 10.77
C ILE A 387 -0.01 -8.61 9.97
N PHE A 388 -0.01 -7.48 9.26
CA PHE A 388 1.13 -7.02 8.46
C PHE A 388 2.38 -6.75 9.33
N ILE A 389 2.24 -6.06 10.47
CA ILE A 389 3.34 -5.84 11.42
C ILE A 389 3.89 -7.19 11.92
N GLY A 390 3.01 -8.14 12.24
CA GLY A 390 3.43 -9.49 12.64
C GLY A 390 4.23 -10.21 11.55
N LEU A 391 3.81 -10.10 10.29
CA LEU A 391 4.54 -10.66 9.15
C LEU A 391 5.94 -10.05 9.01
N ILE A 392 6.08 -8.74 9.15
CA ILE A 392 7.38 -8.06 9.08
C ILE A 392 8.30 -8.53 10.20
N LEU A 393 7.81 -8.56 11.44
CA LEU A 393 8.59 -9.02 12.59
C LEU A 393 9.00 -10.49 12.46
N SER A 394 8.20 -11.31 11.77
CA SER A 394 8.58 -12.70 11.49
C SER A 394 9.87 -12.81 10.65
N ASN A 395 10.27 -11.78 9.90
CA ASN A 395 11.53 -11.79 9.18
C ASN A 395 12.76 -11.73 10.11
N LEU A 396 12.60 -11.38 11.39
CA LEU A 396 13.68 -11.47 12.39
C LEU A 396 14.11 -12.92 12.64
N GLN A 397 13.26 -13.91 12.34
CA GLN A 397 13.61 -15.33 12.50
C GLN A 397 14.77 -15.77 11.60
N PHE A 398 15.09 -14.97 10.58
CA PHE A 398 16.18 -15.24 9.64
C PHE A 398 17.51 -14.60 10.04
N ILE A 399 17.54 -13.88 11.16
CA ILE A 399 18.72 -13.20 11.69
C ILE A 399 19.16 -13.95 12.94
N ASP A 400 20.46 -14.02 13.22
CA ASP A 400 20.90 -14.49 14.54
C ASP A 400 20.59 -13.43 15.60
N LEU A 401 19.50 -13.64 16.34
CA LEU A 401 19.07 -12.78 17.45
C LEU A 401 19.87 -13.00 18.74
N ASN A 402 20.79 -13.96 18.80
CA ASN A 402 21.72 -14.08 19.93
C ASN A 402 22.91 -13.13 19.80
N SER A 403 23.15 -12.60 18.60
CA SER A 403 24.22 -11.65 18.34
C SER A 403 23.88 -10.27 18.91
N THR A 404 24.66 -9.81 19.88
CA THR A 404 24.56 -8.45 20.45
C THR A 404 24.63 -7.37 19.38
N ARG A 405 25.42 -7.59 18.31
CA ARG A 405 25.50 -6.71 17.14
C ARG A 405 24.11 -6.51 16.52
N ASN A 406 23.44 -7.61 16.17
CA ASN A 406 22.18 -7.57 15.44
C ASN A 406 21.07 -6.95 16.30
N LEU A 407 21.00 -7.33 17.58
CA LEU A 407 20.06 -6.75 18.54
C LEU A 407 20.28 -5.23 18.68
N ALA A 408 21.54 -4.79 18.79
CA ALA A 408 21.87 -3.37 18.92
C ALA A 408 21.46 -2.59 17.67
N ILE A 409 21.76 -3.09 16.46
CA ILE A 409 21.42 -2.42 15.20
C ILE A 409 19.91 -2.26 15.06
N VAL A 410 19.14 -3.34 15.26
CA VAL A 410 17.68 -3.32 15.15
C VAL A 410 17.08 -2.38 16.19
N GLY A 411 17.50 -2.47 17.46
CA GLY A 411 17.00 -1.64 18.54
C GLY A 411 17.30 -0.16 18.36
N ILE A 412 18.53 0.20 18.01
CA ILE A 412 18.95 1.59 17.77
C ILE A 412 18.21 2.18 16.57
N ALA A 413 18.08 1.41 15.47
CA ALA A 413 17.36 1.86 14.28
C ALA A 413 15.88 2.16 14.56
N ILE A 414 15.18 1.27 15.29
CA ILE A 414 13.78 1.49 15.68
C ILE A 414 13.68 2.71 16.60
N LEU A 415 14.53 2.81 17.63
CA LEU A 415 14.47 3.90 18.59
C LEU A 415 14.72 5.27 17.92
N LEU A 416 15.78 5.40 17.13
CA LEU A 416 16.09 6.64 16.42
C LEU A 416 15.04 6.97 15.35
N GLY A 417 14.48 5.95 14.69
CA GLY A 417 13.38 6.10 13.75
C GLY A 417 12.07 6.58 14.38
N LEU A 418 11.89 6.44 15.69
CA LEU A 418 10.78 7.06 16.42
C LEU A 418 11.17 8.43 17.00
N MET A 419 12.38 8.57 17.52
CA MET A 419 12.85 9.78 18.20
C MET A 419 13.03 10.97 17.26
N LEU A 420 13.65 10.76 16.09
CA LEU A 420 13.98 11.87 15.19
C LEU A 420 12.73 12.52 14.56
N PRO A 421 11.72 11.76 14.08
CA PRO A 421 10.47 12.38 13.65
C PRO A 421 9.76 13.16 14.75
N TYR A 422 9.69 12.60 15.97
CA TYR A 422 9.09 13.28 17.11
C TYR A 422 9.83 14.57 17.49
N TRP A 423 11.16 14.55 17.43
CA TRP A 423 11.97 15.75 17.64
C TRP A 423 11.74 16.78 16.54
N ALA A 424 11.71 16.36 15.27
CA ALA A 424 11.50 17.24 14.11
C ALA A 424 10.12 17.92 14.15
N GLU A 425 9.07 17.19 14.55
CA GLU A 425 7.72 17.74 14.72
C GLU A 425 7.69 18.89 15.73
N LYS A 426 8.46 18.78 16.82
CA LYS A 426 8.57 19.83 17.85
C LYS A 426 9.51 20.98 17.48
N ASN A 427 10.38 20.81 16.49
CA ASN A 427 11.50 21.71 16.20
C ASN A 427 11.56 22.11 14.72
N GLN A 428 10.41 22.48 14.13
CA GLN A 428 10.29 22.80 12.70
C GLN A 428 11.20 23.96 12.25
N ASP A 429 11.47 24.92 13.13
CA ASP A 429 12.26 26.13 12.81
C ASP A 429 13.77 25.99 13.07
N VAL A 430 14.26 24.81 13.50
CA VAL A 430 15.66 24.67 13.92
C VAL A 430 16.61 24.50 12.73
N ILE A 431 16.15 23.88 11.64
CA ILE A 431 16.97 23.67 10.44
C ILE A 431 16.96 24.94 9.60
N LYS A 432 18.06 25.70 9.64
CA LYS A 432 18.26 26.94 8.86
C LYS A 432 19.57 26.86 8.09
N THR A 433 19.56 26.18 6.95
CA THR A 433 20.71 26.12 6.04
C THR A 433 20.86 27.37 5.17
N GLY A 434 19.88 28.27 5.21
CA GLY A 434 19.82 29.49 4.39
C GLY A 434 19.09 29.28 3.06
N ASN A 435 18.67 28.06 2.74
CA ASN A 435 17.82 27.75 1.58
C ASN A 435 16.58 26.96 2.03
N ALA A 436 15.41 27.60 1.93
CA ALA A 436 14.13 27.02 2.34
C ALA A 436 13.82 25.67 1.67
N HIS A 437 14.28 25.44 0.43
CA HIS A 437 14.07 24.15 -0.24
C HIS A 437 14.88 23.03 0.41
N ILE A 438 16.14 23.31 0.78
CA ILE A 438 17.02 22.33 1.42
C ILE A 438 16.53 22.03 2.84
N ASP A 439 16.12 23.06 3.57
CA ASP A 439 15.54 22.93 4.92
C ASP A 439 14.30 22.02 4.89
N ASN A 440 13.40 22.23 3.92
CA ASN A 440 12.22 21.39 3.72
C ASN A 440 12.58 19.94 3.38
N ILE A 441 13.61 19.70 2.56
CA ILE A 441 14.06 18.34 2.21
C ILE A 441 14.57 17.63 3.47
N PHE A 442 15.42 18.27 4.27
CA PHE A 442 15.91 17.67 5.51
C PHE A 442 14.78 17.40 6.50
N LEU A 443 13.86 18.35 6.66
CA LEU A 443 12.71 18.18 7.54
C LEU A 443 11.84 16.99 7.10
N MET A 444 11.58 16.82 5.80
CA MET A 444 10.83 15.69 5.26
C MET A 444 11.51 14.34 5.49
N LEU A 445 12.84 14.28 5.31
CA LEU A 445 13.61 13.05 5.52
C LEU A 445 13.63 12.64 6.99
N ILE A 446 13.90 13.59 7.89
CA ILE A 446 13.98 13.35 9.34
C ILE A 446 12.59 13.05 9.93
N SER A 447 11.53 13.66 9.38
CA SER A 447 10.15 13.39 9.80
C SER A 447 9.63 12.02 9.33
N ASN A 448 10.34 11.34 8.43
CA ASN A 448 9.98 10.00 7.99
C ASN A 448 10.72 8.94 8.80
N GLY A 449 10.05 8.40 9.82
CA GLY A 449 10.62 7.38 10.70
C GLY A 449 11.11 6.13 9.96
N GLY A 450 10.36 5.68 8.94
CA GLY A 450 10.78 4.55 8.10
C GLY A 450 12.11 4.81 7.39
N PHE A 451 12.27 6.00 6.80
CA PHE A 451 13.52 6.40 6.16
C PHE A 451 14.67 6.48 7.16
N VAL A 452 14.46 7.16 8.30
CA VAL A 452 15.49 7.32 9.34
C VAL A 452 15.94 5.96 9.87
N GLY A 453 15.00 5.12 10.31
CA GLY A 453 15.32 3.81 10.87
C GLY A 453 15.97 2.90 9.83
N GLY A 454 15.49 2.94 8.58
CA GLY A 454 16.08 2.17 7.49
C GLY A 454 17.49 2.62 7.12
N PHE A 455 17.74 3.92 7.06
CA PHE A 455 19.07 4.46 6.79
C PHE A 455 20.06 4.07 7.90
N ILE A 456 19.65 4.20 9.17
CA ILE A 456 20.50 3.83 10.32
C ILE A 456 20.77 2.33 10.35
N ALA A 457 19.74 1.50 10.15
CA ALA A 457 19.90 0.05 10.10
C ALA A 457 20.83 -0.35 8.94
N PHE A 458 20.62 0.21 7.75
CA PHE A 458 21.47 -0.02 6.59
C PHE A 458 22.92 0.39 6.81
N PHE A 459 23.14 1.58 7.36
CA PHE A 459 24.47 2.11 7.63
C PHE A 459 25.21 1.24 8.65
N LEU A 460 24.58 0.92 9.78
CA LEU A 460 25.19 0.11 10.82
C LEU A 460 25.40 -1.35 10.38
N ASP A 461 24.45 -1.95 9.65
CA ASP A 461 24.60 -3.33 9.18
C ASP A 461 25.74 -3.51 8.17
N ASN A 462 26.09 -2.46 7.42
CA ASN A 462 27.19 -2.51 6.47
C ASN A 462 28.54 -2.01 7.02
N THR A 463 28.55 -1.28 8.14
CA THR A 463 29.78 -0.76 8.75
C THR A 463 30.25 -1.58 9.94
N VAL A 464 29.34 -2.18 10.71
CA VAL A 464 29.69 -3.01 11.86
C VAL A 464 30.04 -4.43 11.40
N PRO A 465 31.23 -4.98 11.73
CA PRO A 465 31.65 -6.31 11.32
C PRO A 465 30.64 -7.40 11.70
N GLY A 466 30.31 -8.29 10.77
CA GLY A 466 29.40 -9.42 10.99
C GLY A 466 29.40 -10.38 9.78
N THR A 467 29.06 -11.65 10.00
CA THR A 467 29.02 -12.63 8.91
C THR A 467 27.71 -12.55 8.12
N LEU A 468 27.70 -13.02 6.86
CA LEU A 468 26.47 -13.05 6.05
C LEU A 468 25.37 -13.91 6.69
N LYS A 469 25.76 -14.99 7.37
CA LYS A 469 24.85 -15.89 8.09
C LYS A 469 24.19 -15.18 9.26
N ASP A 470 24.96 -14.47 10.08
CA ASP A 470 24.40 -13.72 11.22
C ASP A 470 23.41 -12.64 10.74
N ARG A 471 23.67 -12.06 9.56
CA ARG A 471 22.83 -11.02 8.95
C ARG A 471 21.54 -11.55 8.32
N GLY A 472 21.39 -12.86 8.18
CA GLY A 472 20.30 -13.47 7.41
C GLY A 472 20.39 -13.25 5.91
N LEU A 473 21.61 -13.02 5.41
CA LEU A 473 21.92 -12.87 3.98
C LEU A 473 22.45 -14.17 3.36
N ASP A 474 22.97 -15.08 4.19
CA ASP A 474 23.40 -16.41 3.77
C ASP A 474 22.18 -17.34 3.68
N ILE A 475 21.55 -17.34 2.50
CA ILE A 475 20.55 -18.34 2.16
C ILE A 475 21.34 -19.55 1.64
N SER A 476 22.01 -20.27 2.56
CA SER A 476 22.67 -21.54 2.22
C SER A 476 21.60 -22.50 1.70
N GLU A 477 21.90 -23.15 0.57
CA GLU A 477 21.16 -24.27 -0.01
C GLU A 477 20.94 -25.40 1.02
N GLU A 478 21.72 -25.44 2.12
CA GLU A 478 21.72 -26.48 3.16
C GLU A 478 20.47 -26.54 4.06
N SER A 479 19.52 -25.60 3.98
CA SER A 479 18.32 -25.63 4.85
C SER A 479 17.06 -26.21 4.19
N LEU A 480 17.15 -26.66 2.95
CA LEU A 480 16.00 -27.07 2.14
C LEU A 480 16.36 -28.34 1.35
N ASP A 481 15.60 -29.42 1.54
CA ASP A 481 15.81 -30.71 0.85
C ASP A 481 16.08 -30.52 -0.65
N GLU A 482 17.26 -30.94 -1.11
CA GLU A 482 17.70 -30.86 -2.52
C GLU A 482 16.71 -31.54 -3.48
N ASP A 483 15.98 -32.56 -3.01
CA ASP A 483 15.01 -33.32 -3.80
C ASP A 483 13.70 -32.57 -4.12
N LEU A 484 13.42 -31.44 -3.47
CA LEU A 484 12.20 -30.64 -3.76
C LEU A 484 12.37 -29.64 -4.92
N TYR A 485 13.60 -29.48 -5.46
CA TYR A 485 14.01 -28.25 -6.15
C TYR A 485 14.43 -28.36 -7.61
N GLU A 486 14.35 -29.53 -8.27
CA GLU A 486 14.69 -29.63 -9.70
C GLU A 486 13.86 -28.65 -10.59
N GLU A 487 12.71 -28.12 -10.13
CA GLU A 487 11.86 -27.14 -10.83
C GLU A 487 11.92 -25.68 -10.29
N GLY A 488 12.74 -25.38 -9.26
CA GLY A 488 12.55 -24.18 -8.41
C GLY A 488 12.80 -22.81 -9.07
N TYR A 489 13.91 -22.63 -9.80
CA TYR A 489 14.26 -21.34 -10.40
C TYR A 489 13.50 -21.04 -11.71
N GLU A 490 12.92 -22.06 -12.34
CA GLU A 490 12.15 -21.90 -13.59
C GLU A 490 10.92 -20.99 -13.40
N VAL A 491 10.43 -20.87 -12.17
CA VAL A 491 9.35 -19.96 -11.78
C VAL A 491 9.68 -18.51 -12.16
N TYR A 492 10.95 -18.12 -12.08
CA TYR A 492 11.45 -16.79 -12.43
C TYR A 492 11.78 -16.62 -13.91
N GLU A 493 11.84 -17.71 -14.68
CA GLU A 493 12.27 -17.73 -16.08
C GLU A 493 11.12 -17.67 -17.09
N PHE A 494 11.31 -16.98 -18.21
CA PHE A 494 10.30 -16.93 -19.25
C PHE A 494 10.25 -18.23 -20.06
N GLN A 495 9.25 -19.07 -19.81
CA GLN A 495 9.05 -20.33 -20.53
C GLN A 495 8.86 -20.13 -22.05
N ASN A 496 8.06 -19.14 -22.47
CA ASN A 496 7.70 -18.91 -23.89
C ASN A 496 8.18 -17.55 -24.41
N MET A 497 9.46 -17.23 -24.25
CA MET A 497 10.01 -15.99 -24.81
C MET A 497 10.24 -16.11 -26.33
N PRO A 498 9.71 -15.18 -27.17
CA PRO A 498 9.94 -15.18 -28.61
C PRO A 498 11.41 -15.19 -28.99
N ARG A 499 11.78 -15.96 -30.03
CA ARG A 499 13.18 -16.10 -30.49
C ARG A 499 13.82 -14.76 -30.84
N PHE A 500 13.08 -13.84 -31.45
CA PHE A 500 13.60 -12.51 -31.81
C PHE A 500 14.09 -11.70 -30.60
N ILE A 501 13.48 -11.89 -29.42
CA ILE A 501 13.90 -11.20 -28.19
C ILE A 501 15.18 -11.83 -27.67
N LYS A 502 15.25 -13.16 -27.59
CA LYS A 502 16.45 -13.90 -27.14
C LYS A 502 17.68 -13.62 -28.01
N GLU A 503 17.48 -13.44 -29.31
CA GLU A 503 18.55 -13.19 -30.29
C GLU A 503 18.94 -11.70 -30.40
N SER A 504 18.16 -10.79 -29.79
CA SER A 504 18.47 -9.37 -29.81
C SER A 504 19.72 -9.06 -28.99
N ARG A 505 20.56 -8.12 -29.47
CA ARG A 505 21.72 -7.63 -28.70
C ARG A 505 21.30 -7.03 -27.35
N ILE A 506 20.10 -6.47 -27.29
CA ILE A 506 19.52 -5.83 -26.09
C ILE A 506 19.31 -6.86 -24.95
N TYR A 507 18.96 -8.10 -25.28
CA TYR A 507 18.73 -9.17 -24.29
C TYR A 507 19.97 -9.47 -23.43
N GLN A 508 21.17 -9.40 -24.02
CA GLN A 508 22.42 -9.71 -23.32
C GLN A 508 22.83 -8.60 -22.34
N PHE A 509 22.43 -7.35 -22.61
CA PHE A 509 22.79 -6.18 -21.81
C PHE A 509 21.78 -5.85 -20.71
N LEU A 510 20.50 -6.21 -20.88
CA LEU A 510 19.48 -5.86 -19.91
C LEU A 510 19.55 -6.73 -18.64
N PRO A 511 19.72 -6.15 -17.44
CA PRO A 511 19.83 -6.88 -16.17
C PRO A 511 18.48 -7.40 -15.64
N ILE A 512 17.44 -7.33 -16.48
CA ILE A 512 16.07 -7.80 -16.25
C ILE A 512 15.90 -9.25 -16.75
N PHE A 513 16.74 -9.68 -17.69
CA PHE A 513 16.69 -11.01 -18.27
C PHE A 513 17.74 -11.93 -17.66
N SER A 514 17.42 -13.22 -17.64
CA SER A 514 18.35 -14.24 -17.19
C SER A 514 19.48 -14.40 -18.20
N LYS A 515 20.70 -14.46 -17.68
CA LYS A 515 21.93 -14.68 -18.45
C LYS A 515 22.33 -16.15 -18.52
N LYS A 516 21.60 -17.06 -17.86
CA LYS A 516 21.80 -18.49 -18.07
C LYS A 516 21.35 -18.82 -19.50
N LYS A 517 22.30 -19.24 -20.34
CA LYS A 517 21.95 -19.95 -21.57
C LYS A 517 21.33 -21.26 -21.10
N ASN A 518 20.06 -21.50 -21.43
CA ASN A 518 19.49 -22.84 -21.34
C ASN A 518 20.42 -23.75 -22.14
N LEU A 519 21.15 -24.63 -21.45
CA LEU A 519 21.96 -25.67 -22.05
C LEU A 519 21.04 -26.71 -22.69
#